data_AF-A0A7R9J156-F1
#
_entry.id   AF-A0A7R9J156-F1
#
_cell.length_a   1.000
_cell.length_b   1.000
_cell.length_c   1.000
_cell.angle_alpha   90.00
_cell.angle_beta   90.00
_cell.angle_gamma   90.00
#
_symmetry.space_group_name_H-M   'P 1'
#
loop_
_entity.id
_entity.type
_entity.pdbx_description
1 polymer ?
#
loop_
_entity_poly.entity_id
_entity_poly.type
_entity_poly.pdbx_seq_one_letter_code
_entity_poly.pdbx_strand_id
1 'polypeptide(L)'
;MKMHTCFCLQVFSEANIMFSVGGRYYVGEPITYTYIEDRIFENSRNISIKLHHRVGRFVKLQLHFAAKWIMISEVTFDSVYEMFWRRSQFTEWAEICPVDEWGVTAVTHSV
;
A
#
# COMPACT_ATOMS: atom_id res chain seq x y z
N MET A 1 39.36 3.28 -2.42
CA MET A 1 38.28 3.91 -3.20
C MET A 1 36.96 3.43 -2.61
N LYS A 2 36.25 4.28 -1.86
CA LYS A 2 34.89 3.97 -1.40
C LYS A 2 33.98 4.22 -2.60
N MET A 3 33.31 3.18 -3.06
CA MET A 3 32.24 3.30 -4.04
C MET A 3 31.14 4.10 -3.33
N HIS A 4 31.08 5.40 -3.59
CA HIS A 4 29.89 6.18 -3.29
C HIS A 4 28.80 5.62 -4.20
N THR A 5 27.96 4.74 -3.66
CA THR A 5 26.75 4.28 -4.31
C THR A 5 25.97 5.52 -4.74
N CYS A 6 25.79 5.70 -6.05
CA CYS A 6 25.05 6.83 -6.58
C CYS A 6 23.55 6.55 -6.38
N PHE A 7 22.96 7.20 -5.38
CA PHE A 7 21.59 7.06 -4.88
C PHE A 7 20.50 7.50 -5.85
N CYS A 8 20.41 6.87 -7.02
CA CYS A 8 19.35 7.15 -8.00
C CYS A 8 18.02 6.43 -7.69
N LEU A 9 17.96 5.72 -6.56
CA LEU A 9 16.83 4.93 -6.10
C LEU A 9 16.21 5.63 -4.91
N GLN A 10 14.92 5.96 -5.01
CA GLN A 10 14.17 6.60 -3.95
C GLN A 10 12.76 6.02 -3.90
N VAL A 11 12.18 6.03 -2.70
CA VAL A 11 10.73 5.82 -2.53
C VAL A 11 9.97 6.85 -3.39
N PHE A 12 8.81 6.45 -3.91
CA PHE A 12 7.92 7.33 -4.66
C PHE A 12 7.58 8.60 -3.85
N SER A 13 7.38 9.74 -4.50
CA SER A 13 7.01 11.00 -3.82
C SER A 13 5.54 11.01 -3.42
N GLU A 14 4.71 10.42 -4.26
CA GLU A 14 3.27 10.36 -4.09
C GLU A 14 2.74 9.06 -4.68
N ALA A 15 1.76 8.45 -4.01
CA ALA A 15 0.99 7.34 -4.50
C ALA A 15 -0.50 7.73 -4.60
N ASN A 16 -1.08 7.55 -5.78
CA ASN A 16 -2.52 7.68 -6.00
C ASN A 16 -3.15 6.30 -6.16
N ILE A 17 -4.09 5.97 -5.28
CA ILE A 17 -4.77 4.68 -5.25
C ILE A 17 -6.22 4.88 -5.68
N MET A 18 -6.62 4.15 -6.72
CA MET A 18 -7.98 4.18 -7.25
C MET A 18 -8.59 2.79 -7.29
N PHE A 19 -9.91 2.72 -7.11
CA PHE A 19 -10.66 1.48 -7.05
C PHE A 19 -11.64 1.38 -8.22
N SER A 20 -11.90 0.16 -8.66
CA SER A 20 -12.92 -0.13 -9.67
C SER A 20 -13.58 -1.48 -9.39
N VAL A 21 -14.87 -1.57 -9.68
CA VAL A 21 -15.62 -2.84 -9.64
C VAL A 21 -15.49 -3.60 -10.97
N GLY A 22 -15.48 -2.88 -12.09
CA GLY A 22 -15.48 -3.46 -13.44
C GLY A 22 -14.15 -3.35 -14.20
N GLY A 23 -13.12 -2.73 -13.62
CA GLY A 23 -11.77 -2.60 -14.19
C GLY A 23 -11.63 -1.61 -15.34
N ARG A 24 -12.74 -1.11 -15.91
CA ARG A 24 -12.75 -0.13 -17.01
C ARG A 24 -12.73 1.32 -16.52
N TYR A 25 -13.57 1.63 -15.54
CA TYR A 25 -13.73 2.97 -14.99
C TYR A 25 -13.30 2.98 -13.52
N TYR A 26 -12.42 3.90 -13.18
CA TYR A 26 -11.94 4.15 -11.82
C TYR A 26 -12.60 5.44 -11.37
N VAL A 27 -13.74 5.31 -10.69
CA VAL A 27 -14.63 6.43 -10.37
C VAL A 27 -14.36 6.90 -8.95
N GLY A 28 -14.36 8.22 -8.75
CA GLY A 28 -14.18 8.85 -7.44
C GLY A 28 -12.80 9.51 -7.28
N GLU A 29 -12.65 10.25 -6.18
CA GLU A 29 -11.41 10.94 -5.83
C GLU A 29 -10.33 9.92 -5.44
N PRO A 30 -9.13 9.90 -6.03
CA PRO A 30 -8.09 8.96 -5.64
C PRO A 30 -7.71 9.13 -4.15
N ILE A 31 -7.30 8.04 -3.50
CA ILE A 31 -6.62 8.15 -2.21
C ILE A 31 -5.19 8.55 -2.52
N THR A 32 -4.82 9.79 -2.16
CA THR A 32 -3.47 10.32 -2.33
C THR A 32 -2.67 10.14 -1.04
N TYR A 33 -1.51 9.52 -1.17
CA TYR A 33 -0.55 9.38 -0.09
C TYR A 33 0.76 10.04 -0.51
N THR A 34 1.17 11.06 0.24
CA THR A 34 2.44 11.76 0.01
C THR A 34 3.48 11.22 0.99
N TYR A 35 4.61 10.79 0.44
CA TYR A 35 5.72 10.30 1.25
C TYR A 35 6.66 11.46 1.57
N ILE A 36 6.76 11.79 2.85
CA ILE A 36 7.67 12.82 3.36
C ILE A 36 8.70 12.11 4.23
N GLU A 37 9.88 11.84 3.69
CA GLU A 37 10.99 11.29 4.48
C GLU A 37 12.25 12.15 4.41
N ASP A 38 13.00 12.06 5.52
CA ASP A 38 14.36 12.56 5.65
C ASP A 38 15.28 11.77 4.71
N ARG A 39 15.82 12.48 3.70
CA ARG A 39 16.61 11.97 2.56
C ARG A 39 17.98 11.37 2.92
N ILE A 40 18.16 10.96 4.17
CA ILE A 40 19.47 10.62 4.77
C ILE A 40 19.63 9.09 4.88
N PHE A 41 18.55 8.32 4.81
CA PHE A 41 18.60 6.86 4.95
C PHE A 41 18.21 6.13 3.66
N GLU A 42 19.05 5.19 3.26
CA GLU A 42 19.02 4.51 1.94
C GLU A 42 18.43 3.08 2.03
N ASN A 43 17.81 2.77 3.17
CA ASN A 43 17.28 1.45 3.47
C ASN A 43 15.91 1.24 2.83
N SER A 44 15.58 -0.03 2.58
CA SER A 44 14.21 -0.46 2.23
C SER A 44 13.22 0.02 3.28
N ARG A 45 12.11 0.60 2.83
CA ARG A 45 11.03 1.08 3.70
C ARG A 45 9.78 0.27 3.44
N ASN A 46 9.11 -0.03 4.54
CA ASN A 46 7.79 -0.62 4.47
C ASN A 46 6.74 0.49 4.56
N ILE A 47 5.92 0.65 3.52
CA ILE A 47 4.95 1.73 3.43
C ILE A 47 3.55 1.15 3.51
N SER A 48 2.82 1.51 4.57
CA SER A 48 1.44 1.11 4.81
C SER A 48 0.49 2.27 4.50
N ILE A 49 -0.30 2.15 3.43
CA ILE A 49 -1.24 3.20 3.00
C ILE A 49 -2.68 2.82 3.37
N LYS A 50 -3.33 3.62 4.22
CA LYS A 50 -4.71 3.39 4.66
C LYS A 50 -5.70 3.58 3.51
N LEU A 51 -6.53 2.57 3.24
CA LEU A 51 -7.44 2.55 2.08
C LEU A 51 -8.88 3.04 2.35
N HIS A 52 -9.14 3.58 3.55
CA HIS A 52 -10.42 4.20 3.92
C HIS A 52 -11.68 3.36 3.60
N HIS A 53 -11.63 2.04 3.77
CA HIS A 53 -12.75 1.11 3.54
C HIS A 53 -13.37 1.17 2.14
N ARG A 54 -12.60 1.57 1.12
CA ARG A 54 -13.11 1.61 -0.24
C ARG A 54 -13.22 0.21 -0.84
N VAL A 55 -14.38 -0.10 -1.40
CA VAL A 55 -14.67 -1.41 -1.99
C VAL A 55 -14.34 -1.38 -3.49
N GLY A 56 -13.53 -2.35 -3.93
CA GLY A 56 -13.19 -2.53 -5.34
C GLY A 56 -12.64 -3.92 -5.63
N ARG A 57 -12.95 -4.44 -6.82
CA ARG A 57 -12.37 -5.70 -7.32
C ARG A 57 -11.01 -5.46 -7.97
N PHE A 58 -10.81 -4.27 -8.54
CA PHE A 58 -9.58 -3.85 -9.20
C PHE A 58 -9.03 -2.61 -8.51
N VAL A 59 -7.71 -2.62 -8.28
CA VAL A 59 -6.98 -1.47 -7.72
C VAL A 59 -5.97 -0.98 -8.76
N LYS A 60 -5.92 0.32 -8.97
CA LYS A 60 -4.91 0.99 -9.79
C LYS A 60 -4.03 1.82 -8.88
N LEU A 61 -2.74 1.49 -8.86
CA LEU A 61 -1.71 2.25 -8.18
C LEU A 61 -0.99 3.14 -9.19
N GLN A 62 -0.92 4.42 -8.93
CA GLN A 62 -0.10 5.38 -9.68
C GLN A 62 0.97 5.92 -8.73
N LEU A 63 2.22 5.56 -9.00
CA LEU A 63 3.36 5.97 -8.19
C LEU A 63 4.14 7.05 -8.92
N HIS A 64 4.33 8.19 -8.28
CA HIS A 64 5.08 9.31 -8.82
C HIS A 64 6.55 9.20 -8.44
N PHE A 65 7.41 9.36 -9.44
CA PHE A 65 8.86 9.26 -9.27
C PHE A 65 9.39 10.44 -8.45
N ALA A 66 10.09 10.12 -7.35
CA ALA A 66 10.91 11.10 -6.64
C ALA A 66 12.37 11.12 -7.15
N ALA A 67 12.79 10.04 -7.83
CA ALA A 67 14.11 9.87 -8.42
C ALA A 67 14.01 9.16 -9.78
N LYS A 68 15.15 8.90 -10.42
CA LYS A 68 15.19 8.25 -11.74
C LYS A 68 14.59 6.84 -11.74
N TRP A 69 14.71 6.14 -10.62
CA TRP A 69 14.24 4.77 -10.47
C TRP A 69 13.47 4.60 -9.17
N ILE A 70 12.40 3.80 -9.23
CA ILE A 70 11.69 3.26 -8.07
C ILE A 70 11.94 1.74 -8.08
N MET A 71 12.32 1.18 -6.94
CA MET A 71 12.32 -0.27 -6.74
C MET A 71 11.13 -0.65 -5.86
N ILE A 72 10.43 -1.72 -6.22
CA ILE A 72 9.32 -2.29 -5.44
C ILE A 72 9.55 -3.79 -5.44
N SER A 73 9.62 -4.40 -4.26
CA SER A 73 9.76 -5.84 -4.15
C SER A 73 8.44 -6.54 -3.96
N GLU A 74 7.53 -5.94 -3.19
CA GLU A 74 6.24 -6.55 -2.88
C GLU A 74 5.16 -5.49 -2.70
N VAL A 75 3.92 -5.87 -3.02
CA VAL A 75 2.72 -5.10 -2.72
C VAL A 75 1.69 -6.07 -2.15
N THR A 76 1.28 -5.85 -0.91
CA THR A 76 0.25 -6.65 -0.25
C THR A 76 -1.01 -5.83 0.00
N PHE A 77 -2.18 -6.48 -0.10
CA PHE A 77 -3.47 -5.86 0.14
C PHE A 77 -4.15 -6.56 1.30
N ASP A 78 -4.43 -5.83 2.37
CA ASP A 78 -5.26 -6.34 3.45
C ASP A 78 -6.73 -5.99 3.18
N SER A 79 -7.57 -7.02 3.00
CA SER A 79 -8.98 -6.86 2.66
C SER A 79 -9.83 -7.66 3.62
N VAL A 80 -10.80 -7.00 4.25
CA VAL A 80 -11.86 -7.68 4.98
C VAL A 80 -12.75 -8.38 3.97
N TYR A 81 -12.60 -9.70 3.85
CA TYR A 81 -13.68 -10.48 3.31
C TYR A 81 -14.84 -10.37 4.31
N GLU A 82 -15.95 -9.76 3.92
CA GLU A 82 -17.24 -10.06 4.55
C GLU A 82 -17.63 -11.52 4.21
N MET A 83 -16.79 -12.46 4.62
CA MET A 83 -17.12 -13.86 4.80
C MET A 83 -17.55 -14.04 6.27
N PHE A 84 -18.40 -13.12 6.74
CA PHE A 84 -19.09 -13.18 8.03
C PHE A 84 -20.62 -13.25 7.83
N TRP A 85 -21.08 -14.10 6.91
CA TRP A 85 -22.43 -14.72 6.99
C TRP A 85 -22.57 -16.09 6.29
N ARG A 86 -21.47 -16.87 6.21
CA ARG A 86 -21.57 -18.34 6.06
C ARG A 86 -21.10 -19.05 7.32
N ARG A 87 -21.55 -18.57 8.48
CA ARG A 87 -21.58 -19.32 9.75
C ARG A 87 -22.88 -19.02 10.47
N SER A 88 -23.97 -19.62 9.99
CA SER A 88 -24.93 -20.14 10.96
C SER A 88 -24.19 -21.21 11.76
N GLN A 89 -24.04 -20.99 13.07
CA GLN A 89 -23.43 -21.88 14.08
C GLN A 89 -21.89 -21.83 14.19
N PHE A 90 -21.37 -20.97 15.08
CA PHE A 90 -20.68 -21.38 16.32
C PHE A 90 -20.29 -20.13 17.12
N THR A 91 -20.80 -20.02 18.35
CA THR A 91 -20.54 -18.97 19.34
C THR A 91 -19.29 -19.24 20.17
N GLU A 92 -18.80 -18.16 20.81
CA GLU A 92 -17.67 -18.04 21.76
C GLU A 92 -16.25 -17.99 21.17
N TRP A 93 -15.42 -17.11 21.75
CA TRP A 93 -14.00 -16.82 21.46
C TRP A 93 -13.64 -15.69 20.48
N ALA A 94 -14.49 -14.69 20.29
CA ALA A 94 -14.04 -13.41 19.71
C ALA A 94 -13.59 -12.45 20.83
N GLU A 95 -12.40 -12.69 21.38
CA GLU A 95 -11.66 -11.59 22.00
C GLU A 95 -11.26 -10.61 20.88
N ILE A 96 -11.46 -9.34 21.17
CA ILE A 96 -11.43 -8.21 20.26
C ILE A 96 -10.00 -8.01 19.73
N CYS A 97 -9.75 -8.32 18.46
CA CYS A 97 -8.58 -7.78 17.76
C CYS A 97 -8.87 -6.30 17.43
N PRO A 98 -8.03 -5.34 17.86
CA PRO A 98 -8.18 -3.93 17.51
C PRO A 98 -8.19 -3.75 15.98
N VAL A 99 -9.17 -2.99 15.50
CA VAL A 99 -9.42 -2.71 14.08
C VAL A 99 -8.84 -1.34 13.75
N ASP A 100 -7.52 -1.23 13.63
CA ASP A 100 -6.88 0.07 13.40
C ASP A 100 -5.68 0.09 12.46
N GLU A 101 -5.58 -0.81 11.45
CA GLU A 101 -4.58 -0.61 10.39
C GLU A 101 -4.83 -1.36 9.07
N TRP A 102 -5.95 -1.09 8.39
CA TRP A 102 -6.17 -1.62 7.03
C TRP A 102 -5.35 -0.83 6.00
N GLY A 103 -4.15 -1.34 5.70
CA GLY A 103 -3.18 -0.72 4.80
C GLY A 103 -2.77 -1.61 3.62
N VAL A 104 -2.35 -0.99 2.52
CA VAL A 104 -1.51 -1.65 1.50
C VAL A 104 -0.08 -1.52 1.95
N THR A 105 0.60 -2.64 2.11
CA THR A 105 1.97 -2.70 2.60
C THR A 105 2.89 -3.02 1.42
N ALA A 106 3.65 -2.03 0.96
CA ALA A 106 4.64 -2.20 -0.09
C ALA A 106 6.04 -2.24 0.50
N VAL A 107 6.77 -3.33 0.26
CA VAL A 107 8.19 -3.46 0.61
C VAL A 107 9.00 -3.09 -0.63
N THR A 108 10.03 -2.29 -0.46
CA THR A 108 10.91 -1.87 -1.57
C THR A 108 12.35 -2.32 -1.28
N HIS A 109 12.76 -3.52 -1.71
CA HIS A 109 14.15 -3.93 -1.53
C HIS A 109 15.11 -3.07 -2.36
N SER A 110 16.15 -2.56 -1.70
CA SER A 110 17.37 -2.05 -2.34
C SER A 110 18.29 -3.26 -2.58
N VAL A 111 18.54 -3.61 -3.84
CA VAL A 111 19.62 -4.54 -4.20
C VAL A 111 20.89 -3.75 -4.49
#